data_AF-A0A060BWZ3-F1
#
_entry.id   AF-A0A060BWZ3-F1
#
_cell.length_a   1.000
_cell.length_b   1.000
_cell.length_c   1.000
_cell.angle_alpha   90.00
_cell.angle_beta   90.00
_cell.angle_gamma   90.00
#
_symmetry.space_group_name_H-M   'P 1'
#
loop_
_entity.id
_entity.type
_entity.pdbx_description
1 polymer ?
#
loop_
_entity_poly.entity_id
_entity_poly.type
_entity_poly.pdbx_seq_one_letter_code
_entity_poly.pdbx_strand_id
1 'polypeptide(L)'
;EYFEPFKQVGATNQNGTTNTDRTNYFENVPTTALDTALWMESDRMGHLLGAIDQQALDEQRGVVQNEKRQGENQPYGQAWDVLTRMLYPAGHPYHHGVIGSMNDLNAASLEDVKTWFRTWYGPNNAVLVLAGDIDLATAKAKVARYFGDIPAGPSMAQPPVNVAPL
;
A
#
# COMPACT_ATOMS: atom_id res chain seq x y z
N GLU A 1 -9.82 13.76 -7.13
CA GLU A 1 -8.83 12.69 -7.33
C GLU A 1 -7.60 12.93 -6.46
N TYR A 2 -7.01 11.87 -5.89
CA TYR A 2 -5.89 11.98 -4.95
C TYR A 2 -4.63 12.65 -5.56
N PHE A 3 -4.34 12.44 -6.84
CA PHE A 3 -3.11 12.97 -7.47
C PHE A 3 -3.18 14.43 -7.90
N GLU A 4 -4.35 15.07 -7.85
CA GLU A 4 -4.53 16.44 -8.35
C GLU A 4 -3.66 17.47 -7.62
N PRO A 5 -3.59 17.50 -6.27
CA PRO A 5 -2.70 18.42 -5.55
C PRO A 5 -1.23 18.24 -5.93
N PHE A 6 -0.80 16.99 -6.16
CA PHE A 6 0.57 16.68 -6.55
C PHE A 6 0.90 17.17 -7.96
N LYS A 7 -0.02 17.05 -8.92
CA LYS A 7 0.16 17.59 -10.29
C LYS A 7 0.37 19.10 -10.26
N GLN A 8 -0.38 19.81 -9.43
CA GLN A 8 -0.31 21.28 -9.31
C GLN A 8 1.04 21.78 -8.77
N VAL A 9 1.72 20.97 -7.95
CA VAL A 9 3.03 21.31 -7.39
C VAL A 9 4.21 20.75 -8.20
N GLY A 10 3.95 20.19 -9.38
CA GLY A 10 4.98 19.66 -10.29
C GLY A 10 5.63 18.37 -9.80
N ALA A 11 4.92 17.57 -9.00
CA ALA A 11 5.45 16.31 -8.49
C ALA A 11 5.64 15.28 -9.62
N THR A 12 6.69 14.48 -9.54
CA THR A 12 7.06 13.45 -10.53
C THR A 12 7.27 12.11 -9.87
N ASN A 13 7.32 11.03 -10.65
CA ASN A 13 7.57 9.68 -10.16
C ASN A 13 6.66 9.28 -8.98
N GLN A 14 5.37 9.63 -9.08
CA GLN A 14 4.37 9.35 -8.05
C GLN A 14 3.73 7.98 -8.30
N ASN A 15 3.81 7.06 -7.34
CA ASN A 15 3.13 5.77 -7.46
C ASN A 15 2.94 5.07 -6.11
N GLY A 16 2.19 3.97 -6.12
CA GLY A 16 2.19 2.96 -5.08
C GLY A 16 2.55 1.59 -5.66
N THR A 17 3.35 0.81 -4.94
CA THR A 17 3.60 -0.59 -5.32
C THR A 17 3.46 -1.51 -4.12
N THR A 18 3.01 -2.73 -4.39
CA THR A 18 2.83 -3.78 -3.39
C THR A 18 3.60 -5.02 -3.83
N ASN A 19 4.29 -5.65 -2.89
CA ASN A 19 4.83 -6.99 -3.07
C ASN A 19 4.34 -7.89 -1.92
N THR A 20 4.97 -9.06 -1.76
CA THR A 20 4.63 -10.04 -0.73
C THR A 20 4.79 -9.53 0.71
N ASP A 21 5.62 -8.49 0.93
CA ASP A 21 6.08 -8.10 2.27
C ASP A 21 5.88 -6.62 2.59
N ARG A 22 5.55 -5.78 1.59
CA ARG A 22 5.34 -4.35 1.79
C ARG A 22 4.39 -3.74 0.76
N THR A 23 3.73 -2.68 1.20
CA THR A 23 3.21 -1.63 0.34
C THR A 23 4.09 -0.39 0.53
N ASN A 24 4.48 0.28 -0.55
CA ASN A 24 5.06 1.62 -0.44
C ASN A 24 4.35 2.60 -1.38
N TYR A 25 4.32 3.85 -0.94
CA TYR A 25 3.96 5.00 -1.74
C TYR A 25 5.17 5.92 -1.82
N PHE A 26 5.35 6.56 -2.97
CA PHE A 26 6.50 7.42 -3.20
C PHE A 26 6.19 8.46 -4.26
N GLU A 27 6.89 9.59 -4.14
CA GLU A 27 6.79 10.74 -5.01
C GLU A 27 8.06 11.58 -4.92
N ASN A 28 8.39 12.27 -6.01
CA ASN A 28 9.39 13.32 -6.02
C ASN A 28 8.70 14.67 -6.08
N VAL A 29 9.05 15.59 -5.17
CA VAL A 29 8.49 16.94 -5.13
C VAL A 29 9.62 17.99 -5.02
N PRO A 30 9.43 19.21 -5.54
CA PRO A 30 10.30 20.33 -5.20
C PRO A 30 10.32 20.58 -3.68
N THR A 31 11.43 21.06 -3.11
CA THR A 31 11.56 21.33 -1.66
C THR A 31 10.44 22.25 -1.13
N THR A 32 9.99 23.21 -1.96
CA THR A 32 8.89 24.13 -1.63
C THR A 32 7.53 23.46 -1.50
N ALA A 33 7.37 22.24 -2.02
CA ALA A 33 6.15 21.45 -2.00
C ALA A 33 6.18 20.29 -0.98
N LEU A 34 7.25 20.16 -0.18
CA LEU A 34 7.38 19.11 0.82
C LEU A 34 6.21 19.11 1.83
N ASP A 35 5.75 20.29 2.23
CA ASP A 35 4.62 20.40 3.16
C ASP A 35 3.31 19.86 2.56
N THR A 36 3.10 20.04 1.25
CA THR A 36 1.96 19.43 0.54
C THR A 36 2.09 17.91 0.50
N ALA A 37 3.27 17.38 0.21
CA ALA A 37 3.50 15.94 0.16
C ALA A 37 3.28 15.29 1.53
N LEU A 38 3.90 15.83 2.59
CA LEU A 38 3.73 15.31 3.94
C LEU A 38 2.27 15.39 4.41
N TRP A 39 1.55 16.46 4.07
CA TRP A 39 0.13 16.58 4.35
C TRP A 39 -0.69 15.49 3.64
N MET A 40 -0.50 15.31 2.34
CA MET A 40 -1.19 14.29 1.54
C MET A 40 -0.92 12.87 2.06
N GLU A 41 0.35 12.53 2.32
CA GLU A 41 0.71 11.20 2.81
C GLU A 41 0.25 10.95 4.26
N SER A 42 0.19 11.99 5.09
CA SER A 42 -0.40 11.88 6.43
C SER A 42 -1.92 11.65 6.36
N ASP A 43 -2.61 12.29 5.41
CA ASP A 43 -4.04 12.07 5.17
C ASP A 43 -4.32 10.64 4.68
N ARG A 44 -3.51 10.15 3.72
CA ARG A 44 -3.57 8.76 3.24
C ARG A 44 -3.39 7.75 4.36
N MET A 45 -2.52 8.02 5.34
CA MET A 45 -2.25 7.14 6.47
C MET A 45 -3.32 7.25 7.58
N GLY A 46 -3.72 8.46 7.95
CA GLY A 46 -4.53 8.70 9.14
C GLY A 46 -6.03 8.82 8.89
N HIS A 47 -6.45 9.19 7.68
CA HIS A 47 -7.80 9.70 7.43
C HIS A 47 -8.52 9.08 6.23
N LEU A 48 -7.86 8.18 5.49
CA LEU A 48 -8.41 7.54 4.29
C LEU A 48 -9.72 6.78 4.52
N LEU A 49 -9.93 6.19 5.70
CA LEU A 49 -11.09 5.32 5.97
C LEU A 49 -12.45 5.97 5.72
N GLY A 50 -12.56 7.29 5.90
CA GLY A 50 -13.79 8.05 5.65
C GLY A 50 -14.13 8.20 4.17
N ALA A 51 -13.12 8.11 3.30
CA ALA A 51 -13.27 8.21 1.85
C ALA A 51 -13.53 6.85 1.17
N ILE A 52 -13.36 5.73 1.89
CA ILE A 52 -13.61 4.39 1.36
C ILE A 52 -15.08 4.00 1.63
N ASP A 53 -15.86 4.00 0.56
CA ASP A 53 -17.24 3.51 0.54
C ASP A 53 -17.41 2.31 -0.41
N GLN A 54 -18.62 1.79 -0.49
CA GLN A 54 -18.93 0.62 -1.31
C GLN A 54 -18.75 0.91 -2.81
N GLN A 55 -19.08 2.12 -3.26
CA GLN A 55 -18.94 2.50 -4.67
C GLN A 55 -17.46 2.53 -5.07
N ALA A 56 -16.60 3.15 -4.25
CA ALA A 56 -15.16 3.18 -4.47
C ALA A 56 -14.58 1.75 -4.48
N LEU A 57 -15.03 0.88 -3.57
CA LEU A 57 -14.61 -0.52 -3.55
C LEU A 57 -15.02 -1.25 -4.84
N ASP A 58 -16.26 -1.14 -5.27
CA ASP A 58 -16.76 -1.85 -6.46
C ASP A 58 -16.03 -1.37 -7.74
N GLU A 59 -15.77 -0.07 -7.84
CA GLU A 59 -14.96 0.50 -8.92
C GLU A 59 -13.54 -0.08 -8.91
N GLN A 60 -12.83 0.00 -7.78
CA GLN A 60 -11.45 -0.48 -7.69
C GLN A 60 -11.36 -2.01 -7.85
N ARG A 61 -12.35 -2.77 -7.39
CA ARG A 61 -12.43 -4.21 -7.62
C ARG A 61 -12.46 -4.52 -9.11
N GLY A 62 -13.28 -3.80 -9.89
CA GLY A 62 -13.34 -3.95 -11.35
C GLY A 62 -12.00 -3.65 -12.03
N VAL A 63 -11.31 -2.60 -11.59
CA VAL A 63 -9.97 -2.25 -12.10
C VAL A 63 -8.97 -3.36 -11.82
N VAL A 64 -8.83 -3.80 -10.57
CA VAL A 64 -7.86 -4.85 -10.17
C VAL A 64 -8.15 -6.18 -10.86
N GLN A 65 -9.42 -6.54 -11.05
CA GLN A 65 -9.79 -7.73 -11.82
C GLN A 65 -9.33 -7.65 -13.28
N ASN A 66 -9.45 -6.47 -13.90
CA ASN A 66 -8.96 -6.26 -15.26
C ASN A 66 -7.44 -6.27 -15.33
N GLU A 67 -6.74 -5.68 -14.37
CA GLU A 67 -5.28 -5.76 -14.26
C GLU A 67 -4.79 -7.21 -14.16
N LYS A 68 -5.43 -8.02 -13.31
CA LYS A 68 -5.12 -9.46 -13.20
C LYS A 68 -5.27 -10.16 -14.55
N ARG A 69 -6.41 -9.99 -15.24
CA ARG A 69 -6.64 -10.59 -16.55
C ARG A 69 -5.61 -10.13 -17.59
N GLN A 70 -5.26 -8.85 -17.59
CA GLN A 70 -4.25 -8.30 -18.50
C GLN A 70 -2.88 -8.90 -18.26
N GLY A 71 -2.47 -9.02 -16.99
CA GLY A 71 -1.20 -9.66 -16.60
C GLY A 71 -1.14 -11.13 -16.97
N GLU A 72 -2.21 -11.88 -16.72
CA GLU A 72 -2.31 -13.31 -17.05
C GLU A 72 -2.36 -13.60 -18.55
N ASN A 73 -2.76 -12.62 -19.37
CA ASN A 73 -2.84 -12.74 -20.83
C ASN A 73 -1.51 -12.42 -21.55
N GLN A 74 -0.43 -12.17 -20.80
CA GLN A 74 0.92 -11.99 -21.37
C GLN A 74 1.69 -13.33 -21.40
N PRO A 75 2.69 -13.49 -22.28
CA PRO A 75 3.62 -14.61 -22.20
C PRO A 75 4.21 -14.75 -20.79
N TYR A 76 4.15 -15.98 -20.24
CA TYR A 76 4.57 -16.30 -18.87
C TYR A 76 3.80 -15.57 -17.75
N GLY A 77 2.70 -14.87 -18.05
CA GLY A 77 1.93 -14.09 -17.07
C GLY A 77 1.42 -14.91 -15.88
N GLN A 78 1.21 -16.21 -16.08
CA GLN A 78 0.77 -17.16 -15.04
C GLN A 78 1.92 -17.96 -14.41
N ALA A 79 3.14 -17.85 -14.95
CA ALA A 79 4.26 -18.71 -14.52
C ALA A 79 4.58 -18.52 -13.04
N TRP A 80 4.58 -17.27 -12.55
CA TRP A 80 4.84 -16.98 -11.15
C TRP A 80 3.76 -17.52 -10.21
N ASP A 81 2.49 -17.45 -10.57
CA ASP A 81 1.41 -18.00 -9.74
C ASP A 81 1.53 -19.53 -9.64
N VAL A 82 1.83 -20.21 -10.75
CA VAL A 82 2.09 -21.66 -10.76
C VAL A 82 3.30 -22.01 -9.89
N LEU A 83 4.44 -21.34 -10.09
CA LEU A 83 5.66 -21.59 -9.33
C LEU A 83 5.44 -21.40 -7.82
N THR A 84 4.75 -20.32 -7.45
CA THR A 84 4.49 -19.96 -6.06
C THR A 84 3.62 -21.03 -5.37
N ARG A 85 2.58 -21.52 -6.04
CA ARG A 85 1.74 -22.63 -5.54
C ARG A 85 2.45 -23.98 -5.47
N MET A 86 3.46 -24.20 -6.31
CA MET A 86 4.27 -25.42 -6.29
C MET A 86 5.34 -25.39 -5.20
N LEU A 87 5.91 -24.22 -4.92
CA LEU A 87 6.98 -24.04 -3.93
C LEU A 87 6.45 -23.99 -2.50
N TYR A 88 5.27 -23.40 -2.30
CA TYR A 88 4.70 -23.21 -0.97
C TYR A 88 3.44 -24.07 -0.80
N PRO A 89 3.28 -24.79 0.33
CA PRO A 89 2.08 -25.59 0.56
C PRO A 89 0.85 -24.71 0.76
N ALA A 90 -0.34 -25.29 0.54
CA ALA A 90 -1.60 -24.60 0.81
C ALA A 90 -1.65 -24.14 2.28
N GLY A 91 -2.02 -22.87 2.50
CA GLY A 91 -2.03 -22.22 3.81
C GLY A 91 -0.74 -21.47 4.17
N HIS A 92 0.33 -21.61 3.39
CA HIS A 92 1.52 -20.78 3.54
C HIS A 92 1.24 -19.33 3.07
N PRO A 93 1.72 -18.28 3.76
CA PRO A 93 1.47 -16.87 3.37
C PRO A 93 1.93 -16.52 1.95
N TYR A 94 2.99 -17.17 1.48
CA TYR A 94 3.49 -17.05 0.11
C TYR A 94 2.89 -18.09 -0.85
N HIS A 95 1.76 -18.73 -0.56
CA HIS A 95 1.15 -19.69 -1.49
C HIS A 95 0.46 -19.04 -2.69
N HIS A 96 0.14 -17.75 -2.61
CA HIS A 96 -0.59 -17.02 -3.64
C HIS A 96 0.20 -15.80 -4.12
N GLY A 97 -0.09 -15.37 -5.36
CA GLY A 97 0.42 -14.10 -5.87
C GLY A 97 -0.13 -12.89 -5.11
N VAL A 98 0.56 -11.75 -5.25
CA VAL A 98 0.21 -10.49 -4.57
C VAL A 98 -1.20 -10.01 -4.91
N ILE A 99 -1.62 -10.17 -6.17
CA ILE A 99 -2.96 -9.76 -6.64
C ILE A 99 -4.09 -10.68 -6.16
N GLY A 100 -3.76 -11.85 -5.59
CA GLY A 100 -4.72 -12.84 -5.13
C GLY A 100 -5.48 -13.55 -6.25
N SER A 101 -6.62 -14.16 -5.89
CA SER A 101 -7.49 -14.90 -6.79
C SER A 101 -8.72 -14.09 -7.21
N MET A 102 -9.34 -14.43 -8.35
CA MET A 102 -10.62 -13.82 -8.74
C MET A 102 -11.73 -14.06 -7.69
N ASN A 103 -11.68 -15.19 -6.98
CA ASN A 103 -12.63 -15.50 -5.92
C ASN A 103 -12.46 -14.55 -4.73
N ASP A 104 -11.23 -14.32 -4.29
CA ASP A 104 -10.94 -13.40 -3.19
C ASP A 104 -11.29 -11.96 -3.56
N LEU A 105 -10.96 -11.54 -4.80
CA LEU A 105 -11.33 -10.21 -5.30
C LEU A 105 -12.86 -10.00 -5.33
N ASN A 106 -13.62 -11.02 -5.71
CA ASN A 106 -15.09 -10.98 -5.69
C ASN A 106 -15.66 -10.99 -4.27
N ALA A 107 -15.02 -11.69 -3.34
CA ALA A 107 -15.49 -11.87 -1.97
C ALA A 107 -15.12 -10.71 -1.04
N ALA A 108 -14.06 -9.96 -1.33
CA ALA A 108 -13.56 -8.89 -0.48
C ALA A 108 -14.65 -7.84 -0.19
N SER A 109 -15.00 -7.68 1.08
CA SER A 109 -16.02 -6.73 1.55
C SER A 109 -15.44 -5.38 1.94
N LEU A 110 -16.30 -4.37 2.08
CA LEU A 110 -15.89 -3.06 2.59
C LEU A 110 -15.27 -3.15 3.99
N GLU A 111 -15.79 -4.03 4.84
CA GLU A 111 -15.24 -4.24 6.18
C GLU A 111 -13.89 -4.95 6.14
N ASP A 112 -13.64 -5.86 5.18
CA ASP A 112 -12.31 -6.47 5.01
C ASP A 112 -11.25 -5.40 4.70
N VAL A 113 -11.56 -4.48 3.77
CA VAL A 113 -10.65 -3.38 3.39
C VAL A 113 -10.41 -2.44 4.56
N LYS A 114 -11.47 -2.03 5.28
CA LYS A 114 -11.35 -1.14 6.43
C LYS A 114 -10.59 -1.80 7.58
N THR A 115 -10.82 -3.09 7.80
CA THR A 115 -10.12 -3.89 8.82
C THR A 115 -8.65 -4.04 8.47
N TRP A 116 -8.32 -4.34 7.21
CA TRP A 116 -6.95 -4.40 6.74
C TRP A 116 -6.22 -3.09 6.98
N PHE A 117 -6.82 -1.96 6.58
CA PHE A 117 -6.22 -0.64 6.77
C PHE A 117 -5.97 -0.33 8.26
N ARG A 118 -6.96 -0.53 9.13
CA ARG A 118 -6.81 -0.33 10.59
C ARG A 118 -5.71 -1.20 11.20
N THR A 119 -5.51 -2.40 10.65
CA THR A 119 -4.54 -3.37 11.16
C THR A 119 -3.12 -3.01 10.74
N TRP A 120 -2.92 -2.62 9.48
CA TRP A 120 -1.58 -2.60 8.88
C TRP A 120 -1.02 -1.21 8.59
N TYR A 121 -1.86 -0.17 8.47
CA TYR A 121 -1.45 1.17 8.01
C TYR A 121 -1.20 2.16 9.16
N GLY A 122 -0.89 1.66 10.37
CA GLY A 122 -0.50 2.49 11.51
C GLY A 122 0.97 2.94 11.49
N PRO A 123 1.32 4.08 12.13
CA PRO A 123 2.67 4.65 12.11
C PRO A 123 3.73 3.76 12.79
N ASN A 124 3.32 2.88 13.70
CA ASN A 124 4.17 1.89 14.35
C ASN A 124 4.52 0.68 13.45
N ASN A 125 3.98 0.62 12.22
CA ASN A 125 4.27 -0.38 11.19
C ASN A 125 4.75 0.26 9.87
N ALA A 126 5.22 1.52 9.93
CA ALA A 126 5.62 2.28 8.74
C ALA A 126 7.03 2.86 8.89
N VAL A 127 7.69 3.08 7.75
CA VAL A 127 8.95 3.82 7.65
C VAL A 127 8.75 4.95 6.66
N LEU A 128 8.93 6.19 7.12
CA LEU A 128 8.96 7.37 6.27
C LEU A 128 10.41 7.71 5.89
N VAL A 129 10.68 7.85 4.59
CA VAL A 129 12.00 8.20 4.07
C VAL A 129 11.92 9.54 3.37
N LEU A 130 12.75 10.49 3.79
CA LEU A 130 12.94 11.78 3.12
C LEU A 130 14.39 11.87 2.64
N ALA A 131 14.57 12.09 1.34
CA ALA A 131 15.89 12.21 0.72
C ALA A 131 15.90 13.42 -0.22
N GLY A 132 16.79 14.38 0.03
CA GLY A 132 16.87 15.61 -0.75
C GLY A 132 17.49 16.75 0.05
N ASP A 133 17.17 17.98 -0.35
CA ASP A 133 17.61 19.22 0.31
C ASP A 133 16.79 19.49 1.58
N ILE A 134 17.07 18.73 2.64
CA ILE A 134 16.43 18.87 3.96
C ILE A 134 17.37 18.38 5.06
N ASP A 135 17.50 19.15 6.14
CA ASP A 135 18.21 18.73 7.34
C ASP A 135 17.32 17.92 8.30
N LEU A 136 17.95 17.17 9.21
CA LEU A 136 17.26 16.29 10.14
C LEU A 136 16.31 17.04 11.09
N ALA A 137 16.66 18.24 11.54
CA ALA A 137 15.84 18.99 12.48
C ALA A 137 14.56 19.49 11.80
N THR A 138 14.68 20.03 10.59
CA THR A 138 13.55 20.42 9.75
C THR A 138 12.66 19.23 9.40
N ALA A 139 13.24 18.09 9.00
CA ALA A 139 12.51 16.86 8.72
C ALA A 139 11.68 16.40 9.92
N LYS A 140 12.31 16.29 11.11
CA LYS A 140 11.60 15.86 12.32
C LYS A 140 10.45 16.80 12.69
N ALA A 141 10.66 18.11 12.59
CA ALA A 141 9.62 19.09 12.91
C ALA A 141 8.42 18.99 11.97
N LYS A 142 8.65 18.86 10.65
CA LYS A 142 7.58 18.72 9.66
C LYS A 142 6.86 17.37 9.80
N VAL A 143 7.58 16.28 9.97
CA VAL A 143 6.98 14.95 10.17
C VAL A 143 6.14 14.92 11.44
N ALA A 144 6.63 15.47 12.56
CA ALA A 144 5.86 15.58 13.79
C ALA A 144 4.60 16.42 13.60
N ARG A 145 4.65 17.50 12.80
CA ARG A 145 3.50 18.34 12.50
C ARG A 145 2.39 17.60 11.73
N TYR A 146 2.76 16.77 10.75
CA TYR A 146 1.77 16.13 9.87
C TYR A 146 1.34 14.74 10.34
N PHE A 147 2.27 13.95 10.89
CA PHE A 147 2.02 12.56 11.30
C PHE A 147 1.84 12.41 12.82
N GLY A 148 2.16 13.43 13.62
CA GLY A 148 2.26 13.31 15.09
C GLY A 148 0.96 12.97 15.80
N ASP A 149 -0.18 13.34 15.22
CA ASP A 149 -1.51 13.08 15.80
C ASP A 149 -2.11 11.74 15.33
N ILE A 150 -1.44 11.02 14.42
CA ILE A 150 -1.91 9.73 13.94
C ILE A 150 -1.66 8.68 15.03
N PRO A 151 -2.71 8.03 15.57
CA PRO A 151 -2.53 7.04 16.63
C PRO A 151 -1.79 5.81 16.09
N ALA A 152 -1.03 5.15 16.97
CA ALA A 152 -0.48 3.84 16.66
C ALA A 152 -1.60 2.84 16.34
N GLY A 153 -1.36 2.01 15.33
CA GLY A 153 -2.18 0.83 15.05
C GLY A 153 -1.87 -0.30 16.04
N PRO A 154 -2.49 -1.48 15.85
CA PRO A 154 -2.17 -2.67 16.63
C PRO A 154 -0.66 -2.97 16.61
N SER A 155 -0.14 -3.47 17.73
CA SER A 155 1.24 -3.96 17.77
C SER A 155 1.32 -5.29 17.00
N MET A 156 2.14 -5.32 15.96
CA MET A 156 2.30 -6.49 15.11
C MET A 156 3.29 -7.46 15.75
N ALA A 157 2.82 -8.65 16.11
CA ALA A 157 3.72 -9.74 16.45
C ALA A 157 4.52 -10.15 15.20
N GLN A 158 5.81 -10.43 15.38
CA GLN A 158 6.61 -11.01 14.31
C GLN A 158 5.97 -12.33 13.88
N PRO A 159 5.64 -12.51 12.58
CA PRO A 159 5.06 -13.76 12.12
C PRO A 159 6.03 -14.92 12.39
N PRO A 160 5.52 -16.12 12.69
CA PRO A 160 6.36 -17.28 12.89
C PRO A 160 7.15 -17.57 11.60
N VAL A 161 8.41 -17.98 11.76
CA VAL A 161 9.23 -18.43 10.62
C VAL A 161 8.58 -19.69 10.03
N ASN A 162 8.01 -19.55 8.84
CA ASN A 162 7.39 -20.64 8.10
C ASN A 162 8.33 -21.09 7.00
N VAL A 163 9.20 -22.05 7.30
CA VAL A 163 10.11 -22.63 6.29
C VAL A 163 9.29 -23.61 5.45
N ALA A 164 9.19 -23.35 4.15
CA ALA A 164 8.55 -24.28 3.23
C ALA A 164 9.26 -25.65 3.29
N PRO A 165 8.52 -26.76 3.46
CA PRO A 165 9.11 -28.08 3.38
C PRO A 165 9.65 -28.31 1.96
N LEU A 166 10.89 -28.78 1.86
CA LEU A 166 11.54 -29.16 0.60
C LEU A 166 10.86 -30.34 -0.08
#